data_AF-A0A261B6R3-F1
#
_entry.id   AF-A0A261B6R3-F1
#
_cell.length_a   1.000
_cell.length_b   1.000
_cell.length_c   1.000
_cell.angle_alpha   90.00
_cell.angle_beta   90.00
_cell.angle_gamma   90.00
#
_symmetry.space_group_name_H-M   'P 1'
#
loop_
_entity.id
_entity.type
_entity.pdbx_description
1 polymer ?
#
loop_
_entity_poly.entity_id
_entity_poly.type
_entity_poly.pdbx_seq_one_letter_code
_entity_poly.pdbx_strand_id
1 'polypeptide(L)'
;EALRGFSYQEIQSQKCSTMNQLETYMTSNLIGSVMEKYLENSLTENICSHSISFFQPTCQQLMSSVAPRLVSLTAVLAKENMFSQALNC
;
A
#
# COMPACT_ATOMS: atom_id res chain seq x y z
N GLU A 1 -22.42 -8.31 -3.60
CA GLU A 1 -22.72 -9.38 -2.61
C GLU A 1 -21.51 -10.17 -2.09
N ALA A 2 -20.34 -10.16 -2.73
CA ALA A 2 -19.20 -11.01 -2.32
C ALA A 2 -18.43 -10.59 -1.05
N LEU A 3 -18.64 -9.37 -0.51
CA LEU A 3 -17.89 -8.86 0.66
C LEU A 3 -18.62 -9.02 2.01
N ARG A 4 -19.77 -9.71 2.06
CA ARG A 4 -20.51 -9.98 3.31
C ARG A 4 -20.26 -11.39 3.89
N GLY A 5 -19.15 -12.03 3.52
CA GLY A 5 -19.00 -13.49 3.66
C GLY A 5 -18.16 -14.03 4.82
N PHE A 6 -17.56 -13.19 5.67
CA PHE A 6 -16.68 -13.69 6.75
C PHE A 6 -17.22 -13.30 8.12
N SER A 7 -17.30 -14.27 9.02
CA SER A 7 -17.50 -14.03 10.44
C SER A 7 -16.28 -13.33 11.04
N TYR A 8 -16.49 -12.63 12.15
CA TYR A 8 -15.40 -11.99 12.90
C TYR A 8 -14.29 -12.98 13.27
N GLN A 9 -14.63 -14.21 13.65
CA GLN A 9 -13.67 -15.25 14.03
C GLN A 9 -12.82 -15.69 12.83
N GLU A 10 -13.43 -15.85 11.66
CA GLU A 10 -12.70 -16.18 10.43
C GLU A 10 -11.74 -15.06 10.05
N ILE A 11 -12.17 -13.79 10.13
CA ILE A 11 -11.31 -12.63 9.92
C ILE A 11 -10.13 -12.65 10.90
N GLN A 12 -10.36 -12.89 12.19
CA GLN A 12 -9.28 -12.94 13.18
C GLN A 12 -8.31 -14.10 12.95
N SER A 13 -8.79 -15.26 12.50
CA SER A 13 -7.93 -16.41 12.21
C SER A 13 -7.05 -16.21 10.96
N GLN A 14 -7.57 -15.49 9.96
CA GLN A 14 -6.88 -15.32 8.68
C GLN A 14 -6.05 -14.05 8.61
N LYS A 15 -6.32 -13.03 9.45
CA LYS A 15 -5.63 -11.71 9.37
C LYS A 15 -4.11 -11.85 9.41
N CYS A 16 -3.56 -12.66 10.31
CA CYS A 16 -2.12 -12.78 10.50
C CYS A 16 -1.45 -13.55 9.36
N SER A 17 -2.06 -14.66 8.95
CA SER A 17 -1.54 -15.43 7.80
C SER A 17 -1.58 -14.60 6.52
N THR A 18 -2.67 -13.89 6.28
CA THR A 18 -2.83 -13.02 5.10
C THR A 18 -1.85 -11.86 5.14
N MET A 19 -1.64 -11.25 6.32
CA MET A 19 -0.70 -10.13 6.44
C MET A 19 0.75 -10.57 6.23
N ASN A 20 1.17 -11.69 6.83
CA ASN A 20 2.50 -12.26 6.60
C ASN A 20 2.74 -12.60 5.12
N GLN A 21 1.72 -13.12 4.42
CA GLN A 21 1.80 -13.38 2.97
C GLN A 21 1.97 -12.08 2.18
N LEU A 22 1.23 -11.03 2.55
CA LEU A 22 1.35 -9.71 1.92
C LEU A 22 2.74 -9.12 2.14
N GLU A 23 3.27 -9.17 3.36
CA GLU A 23 4.62 -8.68 3.70
C GLU A 23 5.69 -9.42 2.91
N THR A 24 5.58 -10.74 2.81
CA THR A 24 6.48 -11.57 2.00
C THR A 24 6.41 -11.15 0.54
N TYR A 25 5.19 -11.00 -0.01
CA TYR A 25 5.00 -10.58 -1.39
C TYR A 25 5.62 -9.21 -1.66
N MET A 26 5.34 -8.21 -0.81
CA MET A 26 5.85 -6.85 -0.97
C MET A 26 7.37 -6.81 -0.84
N THR A 27 7.96 -7.54 0.11
CA THR A 27 9.41 -7.59 0.30
C THR A 27 10.13 -8.12 -0.94
N SER A 28 9.59 -9.15 -1.58
CA SER A 28 10.25 -9.82 -2.72
C SER A 28 9.88 -9.23 -4.08
N ASN A 29 8.72 -8.60 -4.21
CA ASN A 29 8.15 -8.28 -5.53
C ASN A 29 7.74 -6.81 -5.69
N LEU A 30 7.86 -5.96 -4.67
CA LEU A 30 7.44 -4.56 -4.82
C LEU A 30 8.45 -3.79 -5.67
N ILE A 31 9.70 -3.68 -5.22
CA ILE A 31 10.74 -2.86 -5.88
C ILE A 31 11.21 -3.48 -7.20
N GLY A 32 11.32 -2.66 -8.24
CA GLY A 32 11.70 -3.05 -9.60
C GLY A 32 10.58 -3.72 -10.40
N SER A 33 9.36 -3.80 -9.86
CA SER A 33 8.22 -4.46 -10.51
C SER A 33 7.27 -3.48 -11.19
N VAL A 34 6.36 -4.03 -12.00
CA VAL A 34 5.23 -3.26 -12.55
C VAL A 34 4.34 -2.69 -11.43
N MET A 35 4.26 -3.37 -10.28
CA MET A 35 3.46 -2.90 -9.15
C MET A 35 4.06 -1.69 -8.43
N GLU A 36 5.38 -1.49 -8.48
CA GLU A 36 6.01 -0.27 -7.97
C GLU A 36 5.43 0.96 -8.66
N LYS A 37 5.49 0.99 -10.00
CA LYS A 37 5.00 2.11 -10.79
C LYS A 37 3.48 2.28 -10.69
N TYR A 38 2.75 1.17 -10.63
CA TYR A 38 1.31 1.22 -10.41
C TYR A 38 0.97 1.89 -9.08
N LEU A 39 1.64 1.52 -7.99
CA LEU A 39 1.40 2.11 -6.67
C LEU A 39 1.84 3.56 -6.59
N GLU A 40 2.98 3.93 -7.19
CA GLU A 40 3.42 5.33 -7.27
C GLU A 40 2.36 6.21 -7.98
N ASN A 41 1.87 5.74 -9.12
CA ASN A 41 0.87 6.46 -9.91
C ASN A 41 -0.46 6.52 -9.16
N SER A 42 -0.92 5.39 -8.59
CA SER A 42 -2.17 5.34 -7.84
C SER A 42 -2.14 6.23 -6.60
N LEU A 43 -1.03 6.28 -5.86
CA LEU A 43 -0.86 7.21 -4.74
C LEU A 43 -0.94 8.67 -5.20
N THR A 44 -0.24 8.99 -6.29
CA THR A 44 -0.24 10.32 -6.88
C THR A 44 -1.65 10.74 -7.33
N GLU A 45 -2.33 9.88 -8.08
CA GLU A 45 -3.69 10.12 -8.57
C GLU A 45 -4.69 10.26 -7.43
N ASN A 46 -4.63 9.37 -6.43
CA ASN A 46 -5.53 9.44 -5.28
C ASN A 46 -5.33 10.73 -4.47
N ILE A 47 -4.10 11.14 -4.21
CA ILE A 47 -3.83 12.37 -3.43
C ILE A 47 -4.20 13.61 -4.25
N CYS A 48 -3.79 13.66 -5.52
CA CYS A 48 -3.97 14.86 -6.35
C CYS A 48 -5.36 15.00 -6.95
N SER A 49 -6.15 13.92 -7.06
CA SER A 49 -7.54 14.00 -7.54
C SER A 49 -8.46 14.79 -6.61
N HIS A 50 -8.13 14.87 -5.31
CA HIS A 50 -8.89 15.65 -4.33
C HIS A 50 -8.46 17.13 -4.30
N SER A 51 -7.41 17.51 -5.04
CA SER A 51 -6.97 18.90 -5.14
C SER A 51 -7.87 19.68 -6.09
N ILE A 52 -8.08 20.96 -5.80
CA ILE A 52 -8.71 21.87 -6.76
C ILE A 52 -7.86 21.86 -8.04
N SER A 53 -8.51 21.82 -9.21
CA SER A 53 -7.88 21.67 -10.53
C SER A 53 -6.68 22.60 -10.76
N PHE A 54 -6.74 23.83 -10.25
CA PHE A 54 -5.62 24.79 -10.30
C PHE A 54 -4.33 24.28 -9.62
N PHE A 55 -4.44 23.57 -8.50
CA PHE A 55 -3.30 23.03 -7.75
C PHE A 55 -2.88 21.63 -8.20
N GLN A 56 -3.63 20.98 -9.08
CA GLN A 56 -3.37 19.62 -9.52
C GLN A 56 -1.96 19.45 -10.14
N PRO A 57 -1.44 20.35 -10.99
CA PRO A 57 -0.07 20.24 -11.52
C PRO A 57 0.99 20.34 -10.43
N THR A 58 0.82 21.26 -9.47
CA THR A 58 1.72 21.41 -8.32
C THR A 58 1.71 20.17 -7.44
N CYS A 59 0.52 19.60 -7.19
CA CYS A 59 0.40 18.35 -6.46
C CYS A 59 1.12 17.21 -7.17
N GLN A 60 0.93 17.04 -8.48
CA GLN A 60 1.61 16.01 -9.27
C GLN A 60 3.14 16.16 -9.20
N GLN A 61 3.65 17.39 -9.26
CA GLN A 61 5.09 17.66 -9.15
C GLN A 61 5.65 17.33 -7.75
N LEU A 62 4.90 17.58 -6.69
CA LEU A 62 5.30 17.14 -5.34
C LEU A 62 5.28 15.61 -5.24
N MET A 63 4.19 15.00 -5.72
CA MET A 63 4.00 13.55 -5.65
C MET A 63 4.99 12.77 -6.51
N SER A 64 5.54 13.35 -7.58
CA SER A 64 6.60 12.70 -8.37
C SER A 64 7.87 12.42 -7.55
N SER A 65 8.09 13.16 -6.46
CA SER A 65 9.20 12.95 -5.53
C SER A 65 8.78 12.17 -4.27
N VAL A 66 7.51 12.28 -3.87
CA VAL A 66 6.99 11.68 -2.63
C VAL A 66 6.53 10.23 -2.86
N ALA A 67 5.80 9.94 -3.94
CA ALA A 67 5.23 8.62 -4.18
C ALA A 67 6.29 7.50 -4.25
N PRO A 68 7.43 7.66 -4.97
CA PRO A 68 8.48 6.64 -4.99
C PRO A 68 9.06 6.35 -3.60
N ARG A 69 9.20 7.39 -2.77
CA ARG A 69 9.71 7.24 -1.40
C ARG A 69 8.72 6.50 -0.50
N LEU A 70 7.43 6.76 -0.64
CA LEU A 70 6.39 6.06 0.10
C LEU A 70 6.30 4.58 -0.31
N VAL A 71 6.42 4.29 -1.60
CA VAL A 71 6.46 2.90 -2.10
C VAL A 71 7.72 2.18 -1.60
N SER A 72 8.88 2.82 -1.66
CA SER A 72 10.12 2.29 -1.08
C SER A 72 10.00 2.03 0.42
N LEU A 73 9.43 2.98 1.17
CA LEU A 73 9.17 2.80 2.60
C LEU A 73 8.23 1.62 2.85
N THR A 74 7.18 1.45 2.06
CA THR A 74 6.25 0.31 2.15
C THR A 74 6.99 -1.02 2.04
N ALA A 75 7.95 -1.14 1.11
CA ALA A 75 8.77 -2.35 0.98
C ALA A 75 9.67 -2.58 2.21
N VAL A 76 10.24 -1.51 2.79
CA VAL A 76 11.05 -1.59 4.01
C VAL A 76 10.21 -2.04 5.21
N LEU A 77 9.04 -1.42 5.42
CA LEU A 77 8.14 -1.77 6.51
C LEU A 77 7.65 -3.23 6.40
N ALA A 78 7.37 -3.71 5.18
CA ALA A 78 7.04 -5.09 4.93
C ALA A 78 8.18 -6.04 5.31
N LYS A 79 9.43 -5.69 4.95
CA LYS A 79 10.62 -6.47 5.29
C LYS A 79 10.86 -6.56 6.80
N GLU A 80 10.47 -5.52 7.54
CA GLU A 80 10.56 -5.46 9.01
C GLU A 80 9.34 -6.07 9.72
N ASN A 81 8.42 -6.71 8.98
CA ASN A 81 7.17 -7.31 9.47
C ASN A 81 6.29 -6.32 10.26
N MET A 82 6.32 -5.04 9.89
CA MET A 82 5.63 -3.99 10.63
C MET A 82 4.11 -4.00 10.42
N PHE A 83 3.61 -4.58 9.32
CA PHE A 83 2.16 -4.67 9.08
C PHE A 83 1.52 -5.73 9.98
N SER A 84 2.18 -6.87 10.15
CA SER A 84 1.74 -7.93 11.06
C SER A 84 1.77 -7.44 12.50
N GLN A 85 2.85 -6.77 12.92
CA GLN A 85 2.95 -6.14 14.24
C GLN A 85 1.81 -5.15 14.52
N ALA A 86 1.47 -4.31 13.53
CA ALA A 86 0.37 -3.36 13.66
C ALA A 86 -1.01 -4.04 13.88
N LEU A 87 -1.16 -5.31 13.49
CA LEU A 87 -2.37 -6.10 13.67
C LEU A 87 -2.36 -7.00 14.93
N ASN A 88 -1.33 -6.88 15.77
CA ASN A 88 -1.03 -7.78 16.89
C ASN A 88 -0.94 -9.24 16.43
N CYS A 89 -0.22 -9.41 15.32
CA CYS A 89 0.40 -10.64 14.88
C CYS A 89 1.91 -10.49 15.17
#